data_AF-A0A1V0RS39-F1
#
_entry.id   AF-A0A1V0RS39-F1
#
_cell.length_a   1.000
_cell.length_b   1.000
_cell.length_c   1.000
_cell.angle_alpha   90.00
_cell.angle_beta   90.00
_cell.angle_gamma   90.00
#
_symmetry.space_group_name_H-M   'P 1'
#
loop_
_entity.id
_entity.type
_entity.pdbx_description
1 polymer ?
#
loop_
_entity_poly.entity_id
_entity_poly.type
_entity_poly.pdbx_seq_one_letter_code
_entity_poly.pdbx_strand_id
1 'polypeptide(L)' 'MVRLHQICHNEIHATLTEGELARSYATVEALRAHPRLAKFIAWVAQRPPGFQSKTPGARRKR' A
#
# COMPACT_ATOMS: atom_id res chain seq x y z
N MET A 1 -10.01 -4.84 -13.31
CA MET A 1 -8.87 -4.03 -13.79
C MET A 1 -8.70 -2.81 -12.89
N VAL A 2 -7.75 -2.87 -11.96
CA VAL A 2 -7.17 -1.68 -11.30
C VAL A 2 -5.68 -1.89 -11.41
N ARG A 3 -4.99 -1.06 -12.20
CA ARG A 3 -3.52 -1.13 -12.32
C ARG A 3 -2.92 -0.47 -11.10
N LEU A 4 -2.97 -1.15 -9.95
CA LEU A 4 -2.19 -0.74 -8.79
C LEU A 4 -0.73 -1.06 -9.09
N HIS A 5 0.16 -0.10 -8.90
CA HIS A 5 1.59 -0.38 -8.98
C HIS A 5 1.96 -1.40 -7.89
N GLN A 6 2.87 -2.34 -8.19
CA GLN A 6 3.31 -3.37 -7.24
C GLN A 6 3.78 -2.81 -5.89
N ILE A 7 4.37 -1.62 -5.91
CA ILE A 7 4.76 -0.86 -4.73
C ILE A 7 3.60 -0.57 -3.76
N CYS A 8 2.44 -0.16 -4.28
CA CYS A 8 1.28 0.15 -3.46
C CYS A 8 0.70 -1.12 -2.83
N HIS A 9 0.66 -2.21 -3.59
CA HIS A 9 0.23 -3.50 -3.07
C HIS A 9 1.19 -4.01 -1.98
N ASN A 10 2.50 -3.94 -2.23
CA ASN A 10 3.50 -4.37 -1.26
C ASN A 10 3.46 -3.55 0.04
N GLU A 11 3.25 -2.23 -0.04
CA GLU A 11 3.13 -1.39 1.16
C GLU A 11 1.89 -1.77 1.98
N ILE A 12 0.74 -2.00 1.34
CA ILE A 12 -0.48 -2.43 2.02
C ILE A 12 -0.24 -3.73 2.78
N HIS A 13 0.38 -4.74 2.16
CA HIS A 13 0.71 -6.00 2.84
C HIS A 13 1.85 -5.89 3.87
N ALA A 14 2.71 -4.88 3.74
CA ALA A 14 3.76 -4.59 4.72
C ALA A 14 3.23 -3.85 5.96
N THR A 15 2.13 -3.09 5.81
CA THR A 15 1.52 -2.32 6.89
C THR A 15 0.37 -3.06 7.56
N LEU A 16 -0.47 -3.73 6.78
CA LEU A 16 -1.67 -4.40 7.22
C LEU A 16 -1.57 -5.89 6.90
N THR A 17 -2.01 -6.71 7.84
CA THR A 17 -2.20 -8.13 7.56
C THR A 17 -3.48 -8.34 6.76
N GLU A 18 -3.57 -9.43 6.01
CA GLU A 18 -4.76 -9.76 5.21
C GLU A 18 -6.06 -9.79 6.05
N GLY A 19 -5.96 -10.21 7.33
CA GLY A 19 -7.08 -10.19 8.27
C GLY A 19 -7.54 -8.80 8.68
N GLU A 20 -6.62 -7.85 8.88
CA GLU A 20 -6.97 -6.45 9.15
C GLU A 20 -7.51 -5.75 7.90
N LEU A 21 -6.94 -6.07 6.73
CA LEU A 21 -7.41 -5.58 5.45
C LEU A 21 -8.86 -6.01 5.20
N ALA A 22 -9.18 -7.29 5.42
CA ALA A 22 -10.52 -7.82 5.22
C ALA A 22 -11.54 -7.31 6.26
N ARG A 23 -11.12 -7.06 7.50
CA ARG A 23 -12.05 -6.68 8.60
C ARG A 23 -12.28 -5.18 8.70
N SER A 24 -11.21 -4.38 8.63
CA SER A 24 -11.25 -2.96 8.98
C SER A 24 -10.88 -2.03 7.83
N TYR A 25 -10.19 -2.55 6.80
CA TYR A 25 -9.67 -1.74 5.69
C TYR A 25 -10.06 -2.28 4.32
N ALA A 26 -11.29 -2.78 4.20
CA ALA A 26 -11.82 -3.39 2.97
C ALA A 26 -12.12 -2.37 1.84
N THR A 27 -12.03 -1.07 2.13
CA THR A 27 -12.28 0.01 1.17
C THR A 27 -11.10 0.96 1.05
N VAL A 28 -11.01 1.65 -0.10
CA VAL A 28 -9.92 2.61 -0.36
C VAL A 28 -9.99 3.80 0.60
N GLU A 29 -11.18 4.25 0.99
CA GLU A 29 -11.32 5.30 2.00
C GLU A 29 -10.80 4.87 3.37
N ALA A 30 -11.10 3.63 3.80
CA ALA A 30 -10.57 3.10 5.06
C ALA A 30 -9.03 3.02 5.02
N LEU A 31 -8.47 2.54 3.90
CA LEU A 31 -7.01 2.52 3.69
C LEU A 31 -6.40 3.93 3.78
N ARG A 32 -7.06 4.94 3.21
CA ARG A 32 -6.63 6.35 3.29
C ARG A 32 -6.72 6.93 4.71
N ALA A 33 -7.64 6.43 5.54
CA ALA A 33 -7.77 6.86 6.93
C ALA A 33 -6.59 6.40 7.80
N HIS A 34 -5.84 5.38 7.37
CA HIS A 34 -4.70 4.89 8.14
C HIS A 34 -3.50 5.87 7.99
N PRO A 35 -2.98 6.47 9.09
CA PRO A 35 -1.99 7.56 9.01
C PRO A 35 -0.68 7.16 8.32
N ARG A 36 -0.31 5.88 8.34
CA ARG A 36 0.88 5.37 7.65
C ARG A 36 0.66 5.29 6.14
N LEU A 37 -0.49 4.79 5.71
CA LEU A 37 -0.88 4.74 4.30
C LEU A 37 -1.15 6.13 3.75
N ALA A 38 -1.75 7.04 4.53
CA ALA A 38 -1.98 8.43 4.12
C ALA A 38 -0.67 9.14 3.73
N LYS A 39 0.37 9.03 4.57
CA LYS A 39 1.71 9.58 4.26
C LYS A 39 2.31 8.95 3.00
N PHE A 40 2.16 7.64 2.85
CA PHE A 40 2.65 6.92 1.67
C PHE A 40 1.91 7.36 0.39
N ILE A 41 0.58 7.46 0.44
CA ILE A 41 -0.24 7.90 -0.69
C ILE A 41 0.10 9.35 -1.08
N ALA A 42 0.24 10.25 -0.11
CA ALA A 42 0.66 11.64 -0.37
C ALA A 42 2.06 11.70 -1.00
N TRP A 43 2.96 10.80 -0.61
CA TRP A 43 4.29 10.70 -1.22
C TRP A 43 4.26 10.07 -2.62
N VAL A 44 3.43 9.04 -2.84
CA VAL A 44 3.21 8.44 -4.18
C VAL A 44 2.56 9.46 -5.12
N ALA A 45 1.61 10.27 -4.65
CA ALA A 45 0.93 11.29 -5.44
C ALA A 45 1.89 12.39 -5.96
N GLN A 46 3.01 12.61 -5.27
CA GLN A 46 4.05 13.55 -5.69
C GLN A 46 5.01 12.98 -6.74
N ARG A 47 4.83 11.72 -7.16
CA ARG A 47 5.74 11.03 -8.09
C ARG A 47 5.15 10.88 -9.48
N PRO A 48 5.99 10.86 -10.52
CA PRO A 48 5.53 10.68 -11.89
C PRO A 48 4.88 9.30 -12.09
N PRO A 49 3.91 9.17 -13.01
CA PRO A 49 3.11 7.96 -13.22
C PRO A 49 3.89 6.74 -13.73
N GLY A 50 5.18 6.88 -14.05
CA GLY A 50 6.10 5.78 -14.39
C GLY A 50 7.08 5.42 -13.27
N PHE A 51 6.92 5.97 -12.06
CA PHE A 51 7.89 5.81 -10.99
C PHE A 51 7.76 4.46 -10.28
N GLN A 52 8.67 3.53 -10.59
CA GLN A 52 8.85 2.29 -9.86
C GLN A 52 9.88 2.46 -8.75
N SER A 53 9.41 2.55 -7.50
CA SER A 53 10.31 2.44 -6.34
C SER A 53 10.47 0.98 -5.94
N LYS A 54 11.70 0.59 -5.59
CA LYS A 54 11.96 -0.69 -4.95
C LYS A 54 11.38 -0.63 -3.53
N THR A 55 10.17 -1.17 -3.33
CA THR A 55 9.73 -1.51 -1.98
C THR A 55 10.62 -2.66 -1.52
N PRO A 56 11.31 -2.57 -0.36
CA PRO A 56 11.95 -3.73 0.22
C PRO A 56 10.85 -4.75 0.49
N GLY A 57 10.77 -5.77 -0.37
CA GLY A 57 9.72 -6.76 -0.33
C GLY A 57 9.63 -7.38 1.06
N ALA A 58 8.41 -7.66 1.50
CA ALA A 58 8.14 -8.32 2.77
C ALA A 58 9.14 -9.45 2.96
N ARG A 59 9.95 -9.35 4.02
CA ARG A 59 11.00 -10.30 4.36
C ARG A 59 10.37 -11.69 4.32
N ARG A 60 10.72 -12.47 3.30
CA ARG A 60 10.19 -13.82 3.07
C ARG A 60 10.45 -14.62 4.34
N LYS A 61 9.41 -14.85 5.16
CA LYS A 61 9.46 -15.83 6.25
C LYS A 61 9.53 -17.18 5.55
N ARG A 62 10.75 -17.72 5.51
CA ARG A 62 11.07 -19.04 5.01
C ARG A 62 10.77 -20.07 6.09
#